data_AF-A0A9P7ES09-F1
#
_entry.id   AF-A0A9P7ES09-F1
#
_cell.length_a   1.000
_cell.length_b   1.000
_cell.length_c   1.000
_cell.angle_alpha   90.00
_cell.angle_beta   90.00
_cell.angle_gamma   90.00
#
_symmetry.space_group_name_H-M   'P 1'
#
loop_
_entity.id
_entity.type
_entity.pdbx_description
1 polymer ?
#
loop_
_entity_poly.entity_id
_entity_poly.type
_entity_poly.pdbx_seq_one_letter_code
_entity_poly.pdbx_strand_id
1 'polypeptide(L)'
;MQTGQGTNNLVTGIKDCAVRRGVSSGSDATGAQQTITGSVSKYTVEAHRALIAMRCAVNKRPFNSVADPLYIEEVKLLRPDVTL
;
A
#
# COMPACT_ATOMS: atom_id res chain seq x y z
N MET A 1 7.61 18.48 -37.81
CA MET A 1 6.15 18.65 -37.74
C MET A 1 5.83 19.58 -36.59
N GLN A 2 5.51 20.85 -36.87
CA GLN A 2 4.95 21.77 -35.88
C GLN A 2 3.44 21.52 -35.85
N THR A 3 2.93 20.89 -34.81
CA THR A 3 1.48 20.87 -34.58
C THR A 3 1.12 22.24 -34.02
N GLY A 4 0.23 22.98 -34.69
CA GLY A 4 -0.18 24.35 -34.31
C GLY A 4 -0.98 24.44 -33.01
N GLN A 5 -0.85 23.45 -32.13
CA GLN A 5 -1.67 23.23 -30.92
C GLN A 5 -0.90 23.56 -29.62
N GLY A 6 0.39 23.91 -29.70
CA GLY A 6 1.21 24.19 -28.50
C GLY A 6 1.23 23.02 -27.52
N THR A 7 1.20 23.29 -26.22
CA THR A 7 1.14 22.27 -25.14
C THR A 7 -0.28 21.78 -24.83
N ASN A 8 -1.30 22.25 -25.57
CA ASN A 8 -2.69 21.92 -25.27
C ASN A 8 -2.99 20.43 -25.47
N ASN A 9 -2.33 19.78 -26.42
CA ASN A 9 -2.42 18.33 -26.62
C ASN A 9 -1.98 17.54 -25.38
N LEU A 10 -0.94 18.00 -24.68
CA LEU A 10 -0.43 17.35 -23.48
C LEU A 10 -1.41 17.52 -22.32
N VAL A 11 -1.95 18.73 -22.14
CA VAL A 11 -2.94 19.03 -21.09
C VAL A 11 -4.22 18.20 -21.28
N THR A 12 -4.71 18.10 -22.52
CA THR A 12 -5.87 17.25 -22.85
C THR A 12 -5.57 15.78 -22.57
N GLY A 13 -4.40 15.28 -22.97
CA GLY A 13 -4.01 13.89 -22.70
C GLY A 13 -3.91 13.55 -21.21
N ILE A 14 -3.42 14.48 -20.39
CA ILE A 14 -3.37 14.33 -18.93
C ILE A 14 -4.78 14.23 -18.34
N LYS A 15 -5.70 15.10 -18.78
CA LYS A 15 -7.10 15.09 -18.33
C LYS A 15 -7.81 13.80 -18.73
N ASP A 16 -7.66 13.36 -19.97
CA ASP A 16 -8.26 12.12 -20.47
C ASP A 16 -7.74 10.88 -19.72
N CYS A 17 -6.45 10.89 -19.38
CA CYS A 17 -5.84 9.84 -18.58
C CYS A 17 -6.40 9.83 -17.15
N ALA A 18 -6.56 10.99 -16.52
CA ALA A 18 -7.14 11.11 -15.19
C ALA A 18 -8.60 10.59 -15.14
N VAL A 19 -9.41 10.93 -16.14
CA VAL A 19 -10.79 10.42 -16.29
C VAL A 19 -10.80 8.91 -16.46
N ARG A 20 -9.96 8.36 -17.35
CA ARG A 20 -9.85 6.89 -17.54
C ARG A 20 -9.40 6.16 -16.28
N ARG A 21 -8.60 6.81 -15.43
CA ARG A 21 -8.16 6.28 -14.14
C ARG A 21 -9.18 6.50 -13.01
N GLY A 22 -10.33 7.13 -13.28
CA GLY A 22 -11.36 7.41 -12.29
C GLY A 22 -10.96 8.44 -11.23
N VAL A 23 -9.99 9.31 -11.52
CA VAL A 23 -9.56 10.38 -10.61
C VAL A 23 -10.43 11.60 -10.86
N SER A 24 -11.33 11.92 -9.93
CA SER A 24 -12.12 13.15 -9.98
C SER A 24 -11.21 14.37 -9.77
N SER A 25 -11.27 15.33 -10.69
CA SER A 25 -10.41 16.54 -10.75
C SER A 25 -10.66 17.58 -9.64
N GLY A 26 -10.96 17.14 -8.42
CA GLY A 26 -11.28 17.99 -7.27
C GLY A 26 -10.49 17.65 -6.00
N SER A 27 -9.40 16.91 -6.09
CA SER A 27 -8.51 16.63 -4.95
C SER A 27 -7.15 17.27 -5.15
N ASP A 28 -7.10 18.58 -4.93
CA ASP A 28 -5.84 19.29 -4.77
C ASP A 28 -5.08 18.74 -3.54
N ALA A 29 -3.91 18.20 -3.85
CA ALA A 29 -2.68 18.30 -3.10
C ALA A 29 -2.71 17.98 -1.60
N THR A 30 -2.57 16.70 -1.28
CA THR A 30 -1.59 16.25 -0.29
C THR A 30 -1.25 14.80 -0.66
N GLY A 31 0.04 14.43 -0.59
CA GLY A 31 0.50 13.10 -0.98
C GLY A 31 -0.38 12.02 -0.37
N ALA A 32 -0.66 10.97 -1.13
CA ALA A 32 -1.66 9.94 -0.87
C ALA A 32 -1.58 9.33 0.55
N GLN A 33 -2.10 10.04 1.54
CA GLN A 33 -2.54 9.49 2.80
C GLN A 33 -4.04 9.38 2.65
N GLN A 34 -4.46 8.31 1.97
CA GLN A 34 -5.83 7.85 2.09
C GLN A 34 -6.05 7.64 3.57
N THR A 35 -6.82 8.52 4.20
CA THR A 35 -7.36 8.30 5.53
C THR A 35 -8.34 7.15 5.39
N ILE A 36 -7.81 5.94 5.42
CA ILE A 36 -8.58 4.70 5.46
C ILE A 36 -9.11 4.59 6.90
N THR A 37 -10.04 5.46 7.28
CA THR A 37 -10.64 5.43 8.62
C THR A 37 -11.65 4.28 8.77
N GLY A 38 -11.94 3.55 7.68
CA GLY A 38 -12.92 2.47 7.64
C GLY A 38 -12.43 1.08 7.21
N SER A 39 -11.19 0.92 6.72
CA SER A 39 -10.68 -0.39 6.28
C SER A 39 -9.22 -0.71 6.63
N VAL A 40 -8.59 0.07 7.52
CA VAL A 40 -7.36 -0.41 8.17
C VAL A 40 -7.79 -1.40 9.23
N SER A 41 -7.69 -2.69 8.91
CA SER A 41 -7.82 -3.76 9.90
C SER A 41 -6.92 -3.42 11.10
N LYS A 42 -7.54 -3.17 12.26
CA LYS A 42 -6.78 -2.92 13.48
C LYS A 42 -5.99 -4.19 13.78
N TYR A 43 -4.71 -4.03 14.08
CA TYR A 43 -3.88 -5.16 14.49
C TYR A 43 -4.53 -5.88 15.67
N THR A 44 -4.71 -7.19 15.55
CA THR A 44 -5.06 -8.09 16.65
C THR A 44 -4.05 -9.23 16.70
N VAL A 45 -3.76 -9.71 17.91
CA VAL A 45 -2.76 -10.78 18.12
C VAL A 45 -3.20 -12.08 17.43
N GLU A 46 -4.50 -12.34 17.43
CA GLU A 46 -5.15 -13.49 16.84
C GLU A 46 -5.01 -13.47 15.31
N ALA A 47 -5.28 -12.33 14.67
CA ALA A 47 -5.13 -12.18 13.23
C ALA A 47 -3.67 -12.31 12.80
N HIS A 48 -2.73 -11.76 13.59
CA HIS A 48 -1.31 -11.91 13.33
C HIS A 48 -0.88 -13.39 13.37
N ARG A 49 -1.27 -14.12 14.44
CA ARG A 49 -0.98 -15.56 14.56
C ARG A 49 -1.57 -16.37 13.42
N ALA A 50 -2.80 -16.06 13.00
CA ALA A 50 -3.44 -16.72 11.87
C ALA A 50 -2.65 -16.51 10.56
N LEU A 51 -2.20 -15.28 10.29
CA LEU A 51 -1.38 -14.96 9.12
C LEU A 51 -0.04 -15.70 9.13
N ILE A 52 0.62 -15.78 10.29
CA ILE A 52 1.87 -16.55 10.44
C ILE A 52 1.62 -18.03 10.14
N ALA A 53 0.56 -18.61 10.69
CA ALA A 53 0.22 -20.01 10.47
C ALA A 53 -0.06 -20.30 8.98
N MET A 54 -0.81 -19.43 8.30
CA MET A 54 -1.04 -19.52 6.85
C MET A 54 0.27 -19.40 6.07
N ARG A 55 1.15 -18.45 6.43
CA ARG A 55 2.46 -18.28 5.80
C ARG A 55 3.32 -19.52 5.96
N CYS A 56 3.30 -20.16 7.13
CA CYS A 56 4.01 -21.41 7.41
C CYS A 56 3.48 -22.56 6.54
N ALA A 57 2.15 -22.69 6.44
CA ALA A 57 1.51 -23.72 5.63
C ALA A 57 1.84 -23.58 4.13
N VAL A 58 1.72 -22.38 3.58
CA VAL A 58 1.97 -22.11 2.15
C VAL A 58 3.44 -22.31 1.78
N ASN A 59 4.36 -21.81 2.61
CA ASN A 59 5.79 -21.81 2.31
C ASN A 59 6.54 -23.01 2.90
N LYS A 60 5.82 -23.97 3.52
CA LYS A 60 6.40 -25.13 4.23
C LYS A 60 7.49 -24.72 5.24
N ARG A 61 7.23 -23.62 5.98
CA ARG A 61 8.16 -23.08 6.97
C ARG A 61 7.78 -23.55 8.39
N PRO A 62 8.76 -23.76 9.28
CA PRO A 62 8.47 -24.07 10.68
C PRO A 62 7.90 -22.85 11.40
N PHE A 63 7.05 -23.08 12.40
CA PHE A 63 6.51 -22.01 13.25
C PHE A 63 7.60 -21.20 13.96
N ASN A 64 8.75 -21.81 14.26
CA ASN A 64 9.91 -21.13 14.86
C ASN A 64 10.52 -20.04 13.97
N SER A 65 10.11 -19.93 12.70
CA SER A 65 10.55 -18.83 11.82
C SER A 65 10.18 -17.43 12.33
N VAL A 66 9.24 -17.32 13.26
CA VAL A 66 8.91 -16.05 13.93
C VAL A 66 10.00 -15.54 14.88
N ALA A 67 10.93 -16.42 15.29
CA ALA A 67 12.08 -16.06 16.11
C ALA A 67 13.30 -15.67 15.25
N ASP A 68 13.17 -15.70 13.92
CA ASP A 68 14.23 -15.26 13.01
C ASP A 68 14.48 -13.75 13.21
N PRO A 69 15.73 -13.33 13.48
CA PRO A 69 16.07 -11.91 13.62
C PRO A 69 15.57 -11.05 12.45
N LEU A 70 15.61 -11.56 11.21
CA LEU A 70 15.17 -10.81 10.04
C LEU A 70 13.65 -10.61 10.02
N TYR A 71 12.89 -11.60 10.46
CA TYR A 71 11.43 -11.47 10.60
C TYR A 71 11.06 -10.45 11.68
N ILE A 72 11.81 -10.42 12.78
CA ILE A 72 11.61 -9.42 13.85
C ILE A 72 11.89 -8.01 13.31
N GLU A 73 12.97 -7.81 12.54
CA GLU A 73 13.26 -6.53 11.91
C GLU A 73 12.21 -6.14 10.84
N GLU A 74 11.68 -7.09 10.06
CA GLU A 74 10.55 -6.84 9.15
C GLU A 74 9.32 -6.31 9.93
N VAL A 75 8.97 -6.94 11.05
CA VAL A 75 7.82 -6.53 11.86
C VAL A 75 8.05 -5.16 12.50
N LYS A 76 9.25 -4.89 13.03
CA LYS A 76 9.60 -3.57 13.58
C LYS A 76 9.56 -2.47 12.53
N LEU A 77 10.01 -2.75 11.30
CA LEU A 77 9.96 -1.80 10.20
C LEU A 77 8.52 -1.43 9.83
N LEU A 78 7.63 -2.43 9.79
CA LEU A 78 6.22 -2.23 9.46
C LEU A 78 5.39 -1.63 10.60
N ARG A 79 5.79 -1.87 11.85
CA ARG A 79 5.14 -1.36 13.06
C ARG A 79 6.19 -0.98 14.11
N PRO A 80 6.78 0.22 14.01
CA PRO A 80 7.76 0.69 14.99
C PRO A 80 7.16 0.86 16.39
N ASP A 81 5.85 1.08 16.49
CA ASP A 81 5.15 1.32 17.76
C ASP A 81 4.77 0.03 18.52
N VAL A 82 5.09 -1.16 18.00
CA VAL A 82 4.71 -2.43 18.62
C VAL A 82 5.94 -3.13 19.18
N THR A 83 5.98 -3.25 20.51
CA THR A 83 6.85 -4.20 21.21
C THR A 83 6.23 -5.60 21.13
N LEU A 84 6.95 -6.52 20.49
CA LEU A 84 6.61 -7.96 20.42
C LEU A 84 6.83 -8.66 21.76
#